data_AF-A0A2S4ZYL7-F1
#
_entry.id   AF-A0A2S4ZYL7-F1
#
_cell.length_a   1.000
_cell.length_b   1.000
_cell.length_c   1.000
_cell.angle_alpha   90.00
_cell.angle_beta   90.00
_cell.angle_gamma   90.00
#
_symmetry.space_group_name_H-M   'P 1'
#
loop_
_entity.id
_entity.type
_entity.pdbx_description
1 polymer ?
#
loop_
_entity_poly.entity_id
_entity_poly.type
_entity_poly.pdbx_seq_one_letter_code
_entity_poly.pdbx_strand_id
1 'polypeptide(L)'
;MKKTVIAIALIAGLVTTYSCKENKKQEEQTEQGSNSEPAAESTTSAEPKSYEVTTSPDSVFLGKDKEAFIRIKDLKAIELSNPDGQNTGIELTYKVELTNKNAIGGNQIGIATTDFRLELDNGSKIAPSSVYVSAAPEATTLSGEDKFVIPAGAKPVALNLFYDQTRTSVKLQLK
;
A
#
# COMPACT_ATOMS: atom_id res chain seq x y z
N MET A 1 -47.56 -25.80 17.51
CA MET A 1 -46.46 -26.40 18.32
C MET A 1 -45.16 -26.07 17.61
N LYS A 2 -44.09 -25.48 18.15
CA LYS A 2 -43.74 -24.85 19.43
C LYS A 2 -43.01 -23.54 19.07
N LYS A 3 -43.26 -22.46 19.82
CA LYS A 3 -42.49 -21.22 19.79
C LYS A 3 -41.27 -21.38 20.71
N THR A 4 -40.10 -20.94 20.30
CA THR A 4 -38.95 -20.83 21.20
C THR A 4 -38.37 -19.43 21.08
N VAL A 5 -38.58 -18.67 22.14
CA VAL A 5 -38.00 -17.36 22.44
C VAL A 5 -36.78 -17.62 23.32
N ILE A 6 -35.61 -17.08 23.00
CA ILE A 6 -34.53 -16.86 23.97
C ILE A 6 -33.91 -15.48 23.70
N ALA A 7 -33.77 -14.72 24.77
CA ALA A 7 -33.39 -13.31 24.83
C ALA A 7 -32.09 -13.15 25.66
N ILE A 8 -31.53 -11.92 25.63
CA ILE A 8 -30.55 -11.31 26.59
C ILE A 8 -29.08 -11.71 26.29
N ALA A 9 -28.06 -10.83 26.24
CA ALA A 9 -27.77 -9.65 27.06
C ALA A 9 -26.95 -8.55 26.34
N LEU A 10 -27.25 -7.30 26.68
CA LEU A 10 -26.45 -6.10 26.47
C LEU A 10 -25.33 -6.01 27.53
N ILE A 11 -24.12 -5.66 27.12
CA ILE A 11 -23.08 -5.15 28.05
C ILE A 11 -22.62 -3.79 27.52
N ALA A 12 -22.98 -2.76 28.26
CA ALA A 12 -22.51 -1.39 28.11
C ALA A 12 -21.17 -1.23 28.83
N GLY A 13 -20.14 -0.76 28.12
CA GLY A 13 -18.87 -0.35 28.69
C GLY A 13 -18.63 1.13 28.40
N LEU A 14 -18.84 1.97 29.41
CA LEU A 14 -18.46 3.39 29.41
C LEU A 14 -16.94 3.50 29.53
N VAL A 15 -16.30 4.19 28.60
CA VAL A 15 -14.91 4.65 28.73
C VAL A 15 -14.94 6.18 28.67
N THR A 16 -14.77 6.80 29.83
CA THR A 16 -14.53 8.23 29.98
C THR A 16 -13.03 8.48 29.94
N THR A 17 -12.54 9.23 28.95
CA THR A 17 -11.19 9.80 28.97
C THR A 17 -11.27 11.30 29.27
N TYR A 18 -10.61 11.66 30.36
CA TYR A 18 -10.27 13.02 30.77
C TYR A 18 -9.44 13.70 29.67
N SER A 19 -9.84 14.90 29.24
CA SER A 19 -8.95 15.82 28.52
C SER A 19 -8.68 17.04 29.40
N CYS A 20 -7.45 17.10 29.89
CA CYS A 20 -6.91 18.20 30.66
C CYS A 20 -6.81 19.47 29.80
N LYS A 21 -7.30 20.57 30.36
CA LYS A 21 -7.00 21.95 29.95
C LYS A 21 -5.48 22.18 30.01
N GLU A 22 -4.86 22.43 28.87
CA GLU A 22 -3.59 23.17 28.83
C GLU A 22 -3.87 24.67 28.79
N ASN A 23 -3.43 25.37 29.83
CA ASN A 23 -3.25 26.81 29.84
C ASN A 23 -1.88 27.11 29.23
N LYS A 24 -1.83 27.68 28.01
CA LYS A 24 -0.61 28.34 27.51
C LYS A 24 -0.69 29.85 27.73
N LYS A 25 0.20 30.32 28.61
CA LYS A 25 0.74 31.69 28.69
C LYS A 25 1.45 32.01 27.36
N GLN A 26 1.15 33.16 26.74
CA GLN A 26 1.92 34.41 26.81
C GLN A 26 3.17 34.36 25.91
N GLU A 27 3.07 34.99 24.74
CA GLU A 27 4.21 35.43 23.93
C GLU A 27 4.15 36.95 23.80
N GLU A 28 5.18 37.61 24.34
CA GLU A 28 5.66 38.91 23.88
C GLU A 28 7.10 39.06 24.37
N GLN A 29 8.08 38.99 23.46
CA GLN A 29 9.10 40.03 23.23
C GLN A 29 10.26 39.51 22.37
N THR A 30 10.50 40.28 21.30
CA THR A 30 11.78 40.63 20.66
C THR A 30 13.02 40.51 21.56
N GLU A 31 14.10 39.95 21.02
CA GLU A 31 15.30 40.73 20.70
C GLU A 31 16.38 39.95 19.92
N GLN A 32 17.13 40.76 19.20
CA GLN A 32 18.17 40.53 18.23
C GLN A 32 19.45 39.96 18.88
N GLY A 33 19.92 38.81 18.38
CA GLY A 33 21.18 38.20 18.79
C GLY A 33 21.96 37.74 17.56
N SER A 34 22.92 38.54 17.14
CA SER A 34 23.97 38.14 16.21
C SER A 34 24.75 36.98 16.82
N ASN A 35 24.67 35.79 16.24
CA ASN A 35 25.58 34.70 16.56
C ASN A 35 25.96 33.98 15.27
N SER A 36 27.26 33.83 15.08
CA SER A 36 27.89 33.26 13.90
C SER A 36 27.32 31.89 13.57
N GLU A 37 26.80 31.77 12.35
CA GLU A 37 26.38 30.54 11.70
C GLU A 37 27.60 29.61 11.56
N PRO A 38 27.62 28.42 12.20
CA PRO A 38 28.53 27.38 11.76
C PRO A 38 28.05 26.97 10.37
N ALA A 39 28.97 27.01 9.40
CA ALA A 39 28.74 26.50 8.06
C ALA A 39 28.08 25.12 8.17
N ALA A 40 26.83 25.03 7.71
CA ALA A 40 26.17 23.75 7.54
C ALA A 40 27.07 22.90 6.63
N GLU A 41 27.62 21.82 7.18
CA GLU A 41 28.17 20.76 6.37
C GLU A 41 27.06 20.32 5.43
N SER A 42 27.22 20.66 4.15
CA SER A 42 26.38 20.16 3.07
C SER A 42 26.52 18.64 3.08
N THR A 43 25.66 17.95 3.82
CA THR A 43 25.41 16.53 3.63
C THR A 43 25.00 16.37 2.18
N THR A 44 25.94 15.93 1.35
CA THR A 44 25.67 15.46 0.00
C THR A 44 24.55 14.43 0.10
N SER A 45 23.33 14.86 -0.25
CA SER A 45 22.18 13.98 -0.40
C SER A 45 22.54 12.97 -1.47
N ALA A 46 22.95 11.77 -1.06
CA ALA A 46 23.20 10.67 -1.98
C ALA A 46 21.91 10.43 -2.79
N GLU A 47 22.02 10.37 -4.11
CA GLU A 47 20.87 10.05 -4.95
C GLU A 47 20.28 8.69 -4.54
N PRO A 48 18.94 8.57 -4.47
CA PRO A 48 18.32 7.36 -3.96
C PRO A 48 18.59 6.18 -4.90
N LYS A 49 19.13 5.11 -4.34
CA LYS A 49 19.45 3.88 -5.06
C LYS A 49 18.17 3.25 -5.62
N SER A 50 18.16 2.95 -6.91
CA SER A 50 17.05 2.26 -7.58
C SER A 50 17.36 0.78 -7.80
N TYR A 51 16.33 -0.06 -7.78
CA TYR A 51 16.41 -1.50 -8.00
C TYR A 51 15.54 -1.91 -9.19
N GLU A 52 16.02 -2.89 -9.96
CA GLU A 52 15.19 -3.52 -10.99
C GLU A 52 14.30 -4.56 -10.32
N VAL A 53 13.01 -4.58 -10.66
CA VAL A 53 12.08 -5.56 -10.12
C VAL A 53 11.40 -6.32 -11.24
N THR A 54 11.47 -7.65 -11.17
CA THR A 54 10.85 -8.53 -12.16
C THR A 54 9.74 -9.38 -11.55
N THR A 55 8.74 -9.70 -12.36
CA THR A 55 7.57 -10.51 -12.00
C THR A 55 7.61 -11.87 -12.69
N SER A 56 7.11 -12.91 -12.00
CA SER A 56 6.90 -14.22 -12.61
C SER A 56 5.69 -14.93 -11.99
N PRO A 57 4.63 -15.24 -12.76
CA PRO A 57 4.42 -14.90 -14.17
C PRO A 57 4.22 -13.39 -14.39
N ASP A 58 4.25 -12.95 -15.65
CA ASP A 58 4.02 -11.54 -16.03
C ASP A 58 2.53 -11.14 -15.97
N SER A 59 1.65 -12.15 -15.96
CA SER A 59 0.21 -12.01 -16.04
C SER A 59 -0.51 -13.17 -15.37
N VAL A 60 -1.73 -12.91 -14.91
CA VAL A 60 -2.57 -13.89 -14.21
C VAL A 60 -4.05 -13.70 -14.53
N PHE A 61 -4.84 -14.76 -14.36
CA PHE A 61 -6.29 -14.69 -14.35
C PHE A 61 -6.81 -14.81 -12.91
N LEU A 62 -7.84 -14.02 -12.60
CA LEU A 62 -8.59 -14.04 -11.35
C LEU A 62 -10.10 -14.00 -11.63
N GLY A 63 -10.87 -14.28 -10.59
CA GLY A 63 -12.31 -14.38 -10.64
C GLY A 63 -12.77 -15.83 -10.80
N LYS A 64 -13.97 -16.16 -10.33
CA LYS A 64 -14.47 -17.54 -10.39
C LYS A 64 -14.58 -18.05 -11.82
N ASP A 65 -14.83 -17.14 -12.77
CA ASP A 65 -14.97 -17.42 -14.19
C ASP A 65 -13.73 -17.00 -15.01
N LYS A 66 -12.62 -16.63 -14.33
CA LYS A 66 -11.39 -16.08 -14.95
C LYS A 66 -11.64 -14.82 -15.78
N GLU A 67 -12.60 -14.01 -15.33
CA GLU A 67 -13.05 -12.79 -15.98
C GLU A 67 -12.06 -11.63 -15.84
N ALA A 68 -11.18 -11.66 -14.84
CA ALA A 68 -10.18 -10.62 -14.61
C ALA A 68 -8.79 -11.09 -15.07
N PHE A 69 -8.28 -10.52 -16.16
CA PHE A 69 -6.90 -10.73 -16.58
C PHE A 69 -6.04 -9.54 -16.13
N ILE A 70 -4.99 -9.82 -15.36
CA ILE A 70 -4.19 -8.80 -14.66
C ILE A 70 -2.74 -8.88 -15.10
N ARG A 71 -2.13 -7.70 -15.35
CA ARG A 71 -0.67 -7.53 -15.42
C ARG A 71 -0.21 -6.46 -14.44
N ILE A 72 0.97 -6.68 -13.87
CA ILE A 72 1.66 -5.65 -13.09
C ILE A 72 2.55 -4.85 -14.03
N LYS A 73 2.38 -3.53 -14.05
CA LYS A 73 3.06 -2.58 -14.92
C LYS A 73 3.83 -1.56 -14.10
N ASP A 74 4.77 -0.88 -14.74
CA ASP A 74 5.54 0.23 -14.18
C ASP A 74 6.15 -0.07 -12.80
N LEU A 75 6.59 -1.32 -12.58
CA LEU A 75 7.12 -1.77 -11.31
C LEU A 75 8.52 -1.16 -11.09
N LYS A 76 8.68 -0.40 -10.01
CA LYS A 76 9.93 0.28 -9.65
C LYS A 76 10.17 0.15 -8.16
N ALA A 77 11.43 -0.01 -7.76
CA ALA A 77 11.82 0.00 -6.35
C ALA A 77 12.92 1.04 -6.11
N ILE A 78 12.73 1.86 -5.09
CA ILE A 78 13.65 2.95 -4.72
C ILE A 78 13.98 2.82 -3.23
N GLU A 79 15.27 2.91 -2.89
CA GLU A 79 15.73 2.96 -1.51
C GLU A 79 15.29 4.26 -0.83
N LEU A 80 14.74 4.12 0.38
CA LEU A 80 14.37 5.25 1.22
C LEU A 80 15.47 5.48 2.25
N SER A 81 15.89 6.74 2.42
CA SER A 81 16.88 7.12 3.42
C SER A 81 16.39 8.25 4.31
N ASN A 82 16.85 8.26 5.56
CA ASN A 82 16.63 9.39 6.46
C ASN A 82 17.62 10.54 6.15
N PRO A 83 17.49 11.72 6.80
CA PRO A 83 18.42 12.84 6.61
C PRO A 83 19.89 12.51 6.94
N ASP A 84 20.14 11.52 7.78
CA ASP A 84 21.49 11.04 8.13
C ASP A 84 22.06 10.05 7.08
N GLY A 85 21.31 9.76 6.01
CA GLY A 85 21.68 8.82 4.96
C GLY A 85 21.49 7.34 5.32
N GLN A 86 20.85 7.03 6.44
CA GLN A 86 20.56 5.66 6.85
C GLN A 86 19.37 5.10 6.05
N ASN A 87 19.52 3.88 5.53
CA ASN A 87 18.45 3.17 4.84
C ASN A 87 17.29 2.87 5.79
N THR A 88 16.11 3.37 5.43
CA THR A 88 14.84 3.21 6.15
C THR A 88 13.91 2.18 5.50
N GLY A 89 14.19 1.77 4.26
CA GLY A 89 13.40 0.79 3.53
C GLY A 89 13.49 0.92 2.02
N ILE A 90 12.50 0.34 1.35
CA ILE A 90 12.31 0.41 -0.10
C ILE A 90 10.87 0.84 -0.38
N GLU A 91 10.67 1.86 -1.20
CA GLU A 91 9.37 2.13 -1.81
C GLU A 91 9.25 1.35 -3.11
N LEU A 92 8.28 0.43 -3.18
CA LEU A 92 7.93 -0.33 -4.37
C LEU A 92 6.67 0.28 -4.99
N THR A 93 6.78 0.91 -6.15
CA THR A 93 5.65 1.48 -6.89
C THR A 93 5.27 0.59 -8.07
N TYR A 94 3.98 0.55 -8.40
CA TYR A 94 3.44 -0.27 -9.49
C TYR A 94 2.10 0.25 -9.99
N LYS A 95 1.68 -0.27 -11.14
CA LYS A 95 0.32 -0.12 -11.67
C LYS A 95 -0.29 -1.48 -12.01
N VAL A 96 -1.60 -1.54 -11.99
CA VAL A 96 -2.40 -2.70 -12.36
C VAL A 96 -3.04 -2.44 -13.71
N GLU A 97 -2.67 -3.22 -14.72
CA GLU A 97 -3.40 -3.31 -15.97
C GLU A 97 -4.47 -4.40 -15.82
N LEU A 98 -5.73 -4.00 -15.88
CA LEU A 98 -6.89 -4.88 -15.76
C LEU A 98 -7.58 -4.98 -17.12
N THR A 99 -7.64 -6.19 -17.67
CA THR A 99 -8.48 -6.52 -18.81
C THR A 99 -9.70 -7.30 -18.36
N ASN A 100 -10.89 -6.79 -18.67
CA ASN A 100 -12.14 -7.50 -18.46
C ASN A 100 -12.37 -8.48 -19.62
N LYS A 101 -12.48 -9.76 -19.30
CA LYS A 101 -12.69 -10.85 -20.26
C LYS A 101 -14.16 -11.19 -20.49
N ASN A 102 -15.09 -10.52 -19.80
CA ASN A 102 -16.51 -10.63 -20.09
C ASN A 102 -16.82 -10.06 -21.49
N ALA A 103 -17.74 -10.71 -22.20
CA ALA A 103 -18.22 -10.27 -23.50
C ALA A 103 -19.05 -8.98 -23.41
N ILE A 104 -19.17 -8.25 -24.53
CA ILE A 104 -20.07 -7.08 -24.64
C ILE A 104 -21.48 -7.43 -24.15
N GLY A 105 -22.03 -6.60 -23.27
CA GLY A 105 -23.32 -6.83 -22.58
C GLY A 105 -23.18 -7.57 -21.24
N GLY A 106 -21.98 -8.03 -20.89
CA GLY A 106 -21.64 -8.57 -19.58
C GLY A 106 -21.39 -7.49 -18.51
N ASN A 107 -20.88 -7.92 -17.36
CA ASN A 107 -20.65 -7.03 -16.21
C ASN A 107 -19.29 -6.30 -16.30
N GLN A 108 -19.27 -5.06 -15.85
CA GLN A 108 -18.04 -4.37 -15.48
C GLN A 108 -17.40 -5.09 -14.28
N ILE A 109 -16.08 -5.15 -14.27
CA ILE A 109 -15.31 -5.67 -13.14
C ILE A 109 -14.46 -4.57 -12.52
N GLY A 110 -14.21 -4.70 -11.23
CA GLY A 110 -13.45 -3.73 -10.45
C GLY A 110 -12.56 -4.42 -9.41
N ILE A 111 -11.36 -3.88 -9.23
CA ILE A 111 -10.36 -4.40 -8.31
C ILE A 111 -9.87 -3.26 -7.43
N ALA A 112 -9.93 -3.49 -6.11
CA ALA A 112 -9.31 -2.65 -5.12
C ALA A 112 -7.96 -3.26 -4.73
N THR A 113 -6.86 -2.52 -4.94
CA THR A 113 -5.52 -2.99 -4.56
C THR A 113 -5.35 -3.10 -3.04
N THR A 114 -6.25 -2.49 -2.26
CA THR A 114 -6.31 -2.67 -0.80
C THR A 114 -6.47 -4.13 -0.37
N ASP A 115 -6.94 -5.00 -1.26
CA ASP A 115 -7.06 -6.44 -0.99
C ASP A 115 -5.78 -7.22 -1.29
N PHE A 116 -4.81 -6.59 -1.97
CA PHE A 116 -3.54 -7.21 -2.33
C PHE A 116 -2.60 -7.24 -1.13
N ARG A 117 -1.72 -8.23 -1.09
CA ARG A 117 -0.72 -8.37 -0.03
C ARG A 117 0.65 -8.63 -0.61
N LEU A 118 1.59 -7.73 -0.37
CA LEU A 118 3.00 -7.98 -0.64
C LEU A 118 3.56 -8.87 0.47
N GLU A 119 4.06 -10.03 0.08
CA GLU A 119 4.75 -10.98 0.95
C GLU A 119 6.25 -10.70 0.94
N LEU A 120 6.82 -10.64 2.13
CA LEU A 120 8.23 -10.39 2.36
C LEU A 120 8.98 -11.71 2.65
N ASP A 121 10.29 -11.69 2.51
CA ASP A 121 11.19 -12.82 2.78
C ASP A 121 11.13 -13.34 4.23
N ASN A 122 10.79 -12.48 5.18
CA ASN A 122 10.54 -12.85 6.57
C ASN A 122 9.12 -13.43 6.82
N GLY A 123 8.32 -13.63 5.78
CA GLY A 123 6.95 -14.15 5.85
C GLY A 123 5.87 -13.11 6.22
N SER A 124 6.26 -11.87 6.51
CA SER A 124 5.31 -10.79 6.80
C SER A 124 4.54 -10.40 5.53
N LYS A 125 3.33 -9.88 5.73
CA LYS A 125 2.46 -9.41 4.65
C LYS A 125 2.06 -7.97 4.90
N ILE A 126 2.29 -7.10 3.92
CA ILE A 126 1.93 -5.69 3.97
C ILE A 126 0.90 -5.34 2.89
N ALA A 127 0.06 -4.36 3.19
CA ALA A 127 -0.95 -3.83 2.26
C ALA A 127 -0.40 -2.56 1.57
N PRO A 128 -0.90 -2.23 0.37
CA PRO A 128 -0.46 -1.02 -0.32
C PRO A 128 -1.21 0.22 0.16
N SER A 129 -0.89 1.38 -0.41
CA SER A 129 -1.51 2.67 -0.08
C SER A 129 -3.02 2.77 -0.41
N SER A 130 -3.50 2.12 -1.47
CA SER A 130 -4.92 2.02 -1.93
C SER A 130 -5.19 2.67 -3.28
N VAL A 131 -5.45 1.87 -4.31
CA VAL A 131 -5.94 2.29 -5.63
C VAL A 131 -7.10 1.38 -6.05
N TYR A 132 -8.06 1.94 -6.80
CA TYR A 132 -9.14 1.18 -7.43
C TYR A 132 -9.03 1.30 -8.96
N VAL A 133 -9.24 0.18 -9.65
CA VAL A 133 -9.31 0.13 -11.12
C VAL A 133 -10.52 -0.69 -11.54
N SER A 134 -11.20 -0.25 -12.58
CA SER A 134 -12.33 -0.98 -13.14
C SER A 134 -12.31 -0.92 -14.66
N ALA A 135 -12.79 -1.99 -15.30
CA ALA A 135 -12.83 -2.11 -16.74
C ALA A 135 -14.23 -2.58 -17.19
N ALA A 136 -14.80 -1.88 -18.17
CA ALA A 136 -16.00 -2.31 -18.89
C ALA A 136 -15.73 -3.64 -19.62
N PRO A 137 -16.77 -4.42 -20.00
CA PRO A 137 -16.58 -5.66 -20.76
C PRO A 137 -15.68 -5.48 -21.98
N GLU A 138 -14.80 -6.45 -22.20
CA GLU A 138 -13.75 -6.47 -23.24
C GLU A 138 -12.73 -5.31 -23.21
N ALA A 139 -12.83 -4.39 -22.24
CA ALA A 139 -11.92 -3.26 -22.12
C ALA A 139 -10.68 -3.61 -21.29
N THR A 140 -9.60 -2.86 -21.55
CA THR A 140 -8.40 -2.84 -20.72
C THR A 140 -8.23 -1.46 -20.11
N THR A 141 -7.94 -1.40 -18.81
CA THR A 141 -7.76 -0.15 -18.07
C THR A 141 -6.52 -0.25 -17.20
N LEU A 142 -5.72 0.81 -17.18
CA LEU A 142 -4.55 0.93 -16.33
C LEU A 142 -4.93 1.74 -15.08
N SER A 143 -4.54 1.25 -13.91
CA SER A 143 -4.76 1.94 -12.64
C SER A 143 -3.88 3.19 -12.51
N GLY A 144 -4.18 4.01 -11.49
CA GLY A 144 -3.19 4.94 -10.93
C GLY A 144 -1.99 4.18 -10.33
N GLU A 145 -0.93 4.93 -10.00
CA GLU A 145 0.22 4.38 -9.29
C GLU A 145 -0.17 4.02 -7.85
N ASP A 146 0.20 2.83 -7.42
CA ASP A 146 0.06 2.35 -6.05
C ASP A 146 1.43 1.95 -5.51
N LYS A 147 1.57 1.88 -4.18
CA LYS A 147 2.86 1.64 -3.57
C LYS A 147 2.83 0.82 -2.29
N PHE A 148 3.96 0.16 -2.04
CA PHE A 148 4.29 -0.49 -0.78
C PHE A 148 5.54 0.15 -0.18
N VAL A 149 5.55 0.30 1.14
CA VAL A 149 6.75 0.69 1.90
C VAL A 149 7.29 -0.56 2.60
N ILE A 150 8.39 -1.08 2.09
CA ILE A 150 9.06 -2.26 2.61
C ILE A 150 10.05 -1.80 3.68
N PRO A 151 9.99 -2.33 4.91
CA PRO A 151 10.91 -1.92 5.97
C PRO A 151 12.36 -2.33 5.65
N ALA A 152 13.32 -1.56 6.17
CA ALA A 152 14.73 -1.87 6.03
C ALA A 152 15.05 -3.32 6.43
N GLY A 153 15.89 -3.97 5.61
CA GLY A 153 16.32 -5.36 5.83
C GLY A 153 15.35 -6.44 5.34
N ALA A 154 14.14 -6.09 4.89
CA ALA A 154 13.21 -7.03 4.27
C ALA A 154 13.23 -6.92 2.74
N LYS A 155 12.89 -8.01 2.05
CA LYS A 155 12.80 -8.05 0.58
C LYS A 155 11.44 -8.56 0.10
N PRO A 156 10.90 -8.03 -1.01
CA PRO A 156 9.66 -8.53 -1.58
C PRO A 156 9.90 -9.91 -2.22
N VAL A 157 8.96 -10.83 -2.00
CA VAL A 157 9.01 -12.19 -2.55
C VAL A 157 7.85 -12.49 -3.47
N ALA A 158 6.64 -12.03 -3.12
CA ALA A 158 5.46 -12.24 -3.95
C ALA A 158 4.40 -11.16 -3.73
N LEU A 159 3.71 -10.79 -4.80
CA LEU A 159 2.48 -10.01 -4.72
C LEU A 159 1.28 -10.97 -4.80
N ASN A 160 0.56 -11.08 -3.69
CA ASN A 160 -0.67 -11.86 -3.61
C ASN A 160 -1.85 -11.00 -4.04
N LEU A 161 -2.49 -11.41 -5.13
CA LEU A 161 -3.61 -10.72 -5.76
C LEU A 161 -4.91 -11.41 -5.35
N PHE A 162 -5.96 -10.62 -5.17
CA PHE A 162 -7.27 -11.11 -4.72
C PHE A 162 -8.39 -10.47 -5.53
N TYR A 163 -9.33 -11.29 -5.99
CA TYR A 163 -10.56 -10.83 -6.62
C TYR A 163 -11.62 -11.93 -6.59
N ASP A 164 -12.87 -11.57 -6.30
CA ASP A 164 -14.02 -12.48 -6.19
C ASP A 164 -13.72 -13.81 -5.47
N GLN A 165 -13.12 -13.72 -4.27
CA GLN A 165 -12.74 -14.88 -3.43
C GLN A 165 -11.64 -15.78 -4.01
N THR A 166 -11.12 -15.47 -5.19
CA THR A 166 -9.97 -16.15 -5.79
C THR A 166 -8.66 -15.44 -5.42
N ARG A 167 -7.59 -16.23 -5.30
CA ARG A 167 -6.25 -15.76 -4.96
C ARG A 167 -5.25 -16.30 -5.97
N THR A 168 -4.30 -15.47 -6.35
CA THR A 168 -3.12 -15.88 -7.10
C THR A 168 -1.92 -15.08 -6.63
N SER A 169 -0.72 -15.56 -6.94
CA SER A 169 0.52 -14.94 -6.49
C SER A 169 1.46 -14.75 -7.67
N VAL A 170 1.99 -13.54 -7.79
CA VAL A 170 3.06 -13.21 -8.73
C VAL A 170 4.35 -13.12 -7.94
N LYS A 171 5.36 -13.92 -8.29
CA LYS A 171 6.67 -13.85 -7.64
C LYS A 171 7.36 -12.56 -8.03
N LEU A 172 8.06 -11.96 -7.08
CA LEU A 172 8.86 -10.76 -7.25
C LEU A 172 10.33 -11.09 -7.01
N GLN A 173 11.20 -10.51 -7.82
CA GLN A 173 12.64 -10.57 -7.61
C GLN A 173 13.22 -9.17 -7.78
N LEU A 174 13.94 -8.74 -6.75
CA LEU A 174 14.67 -7.49 -6.70
C LEU A 174 16.12 -7.76 -7.18
N LYS A 175 16.61 -6.99 -8.15
CA LYS A 175 17.96 -7.10 -8.72
C LYS A 175 18.74 -5.80 -8.49
#